data_AF-A0A3A8ETB9-F1
#
_entry.id   AF-A0A3A8ETB9-F1
#
_cell.length_a   1.000
_cell.length_b   1.000
_cell.length_c   1.000
_cell.angle_alpha   90.00
_cell.angle_beta   90.00
_cell.angle_gamma   90.00
#
_symmetry.space_group_name_H-M   'P 1'
#
loop_
_entity.id
_entity.type
_entity.pdbx_description
1 polymer ?
#
loop_
_entity_poly.entity_id
_entity_poly.type
_entity_poly.pdbx_seq_one_letter_code
_entity_poly.pdbx_strand_id
1 'polypeptide(L)'
;MSKISKLHPISKDLFFKISILKTMMYCGTLWGLYHNGWAMTKDSEDFIFPFWLNGLQAHKYAKKHWPNYSPKKITSKDFETALLPTLTRLKATPALCSSNKKIKLTTLQMRHFFFTPRELVVV
;
A
#
# COMPACT_ATOMS: atom_id res chain seq x y z
N MET A 1 37.87 21.00 -19.73
CA MET A 1 36.48 21.53 -19.64
C MET A 1 35.52 20.36 -19.45
N SER A 2 35.07 20.13 -18.22
CA SER A 2 34.18 19.02 -17.86
C SER A 2 32.71 19.38 -18.17
N LYS A 3 32.09 18.61 -19.08
CA LYS A 3 30.65 18.70 -19.36
C LYS A 3 29.88 18.23 -18.13
N ILE A 4 29.32 19.17 -17.38
CA ILE A 4 28.37 18.86 -16.31
C ILE A 4 27.05 18.45 -17.00
N SER A 5 26.79 17.15 -17.01
CA SER A 5 25.56 16.55 -17.50
C SER A 5 24.38 17.20 -16.79
N LYS A 6 23.46 17.81 -17.56
CA LYS A 6 22.20 18.36 -17.03
C LYS A 6 21.39 17.20 -16.44
N LEU A 7 21.51 17.00 -15.12
CA LEU A 7 20.67 16.07 -14.38
C LEU A 7 19.24 16.57 -14.49
N HIS A 8 18.40 15.84 -15.21
CA HIS A 8 16.97 16.14 -15.27
C HIS A 8 16.37 15.98 -13.88
N PRO A 9 15.59 16.94 -13.38
CA PRO A 9 14.91 16.78 -12.10
C PRO A 9 14.01 15.56 -12.18
N ILE A 10 14.15 14.66 -11.20
CA ILE A 10 13.28 13.50 -11.01
C ILE A 10 11.83 13.99 -11.04
N SER A 11 10.97 13.32 -11.82
CA SER A 11 9.55 13.70 -11.89
C SER A 11 8.94 13.68 -10.49
N LYS A 12 8.12 14.69 -10.17
CA LYS A 12 7.50 14.83 -8.84
C LYS A 12 6.74 13.56 -8.43
N ASP A 13 6.13 12.87 -9.39
CA ASP A 13 5.47 11.57 -9.20
C ASP A 13 6.43 10.45 -8.76
N LEU A 14 7.62 10.38 -9.36
CA LEU A 14 8.61 9.37 -8.98
C LEU A 14 9.15 9.65 -7.58
N PHE A 15 9.46 10.90 -7.26
CA PHE A 15 9.87 11.29 -5.91
C PHE A 15 8.79 10.95 -4.87
N PHE A 16 7.52 11.23 -5.18
CA PHE A 16 6.40 10.93 -4.29
C PHE A 16 6.17 9.42 -4.09
N LYS A 17 6.31 8.61 -5.15
CA LYS A 17 6.25 7.14 -5.01
C LYS A 17 7.40 6.62 -4.14
N ILE A 18 8.62 7.12 -4.33
CA ILE A 18 9.78 6.73 -3.52
C ILE A 18 9.57 7.13 -2.06
N SER A 19 9.06 8.33 -1.78
CA SER A 19 8.81 8.77 -0.41
C SER A 19 7.77 7.91 0.28
N ILE A 20 6.69 7.52 -0.40
CA ILE A 20 5.68 6.61 0.14
C ILE A 20 6.26 5.24 0.44
N LEU A 21 7.09 4.69 -0.46
CA LEU A 21 7.74 3.39 -0.21
C LEU A 21 8.65 3.48 1.01
N LYS A 22 9.42 4.56 1.17
CA LYS A 22 10.23 4.80 2.38
C LYS A 22 9.36 4.93 3.64
N THR A 23 8.26 5.68 3.57
CA THR A 23 7.32 5.83 4.69
C THR A 23 6.66 4.51 5.04
N MET A 24 6.27 3.69 4.07
CA MET A 24 5.78 2.33 4.30
C MET A 24 6.82 1.54 5.10
N MET A 25 8.07 1.49 4.63
CA MET A 25 9.18 0.80 5.30
C MET A 25 9.39 1.28 6.74
N TYR A 26 9.29 2.59 6.98
CA TYR A 26 9.44 3.19 8.31
C TYR A 26 8.25 2.92 9.25
N CYS A 27 7.00 3.07 8.77
CA CYS A 27 5.79 2.77 9.56
C CYS A 27 5.66 1.27 9.88
N GLY A 28 6.26 0.41 9.04
CA GLY A 28 6.48 -1.00 9.30
C GLY A 28 5.23 -1.88 9.39
N THR A 29 4.03 -1.30 9.26
CA THR A 29 2.74 -2.00 9.34
C THR A 29 1.76 -1.41 8.32
N LEU A 30 1.14 -2.27 7.51
CA LEU A 30 0.01 -1.90 6.66
C LEU A 30 -1.29 -2.38 7.31
N TRP A 31 -2.36 -1.65 7.05
CA TRP A 31 -3.69 -1.92 7.56
C TRP A 31 -4.65 -2.12 6.41
N GLY A 32 -5.51 -3.12 6.53
CA GLY A 32 -6.65 -3.34 5.64
C GLY A 32 -7.95 -3.36 6.44
N LEU A 33 -9.06 -3.56 5.74
CA LEU A 33 -10.37 -3.78 6.35
C LEU A 33 -10.76 -5.24 6.24
N TYR A 34 -11.28 -5.80 7.33
CA TYR A 34 -11.63 -7.21 7.42
C TYR A 34 -13.03 -7.43 8.00
N HIS A 35 -13.82 -8.27 7.33
CA HIS A 35 -15.10 -8.80 7.79
C HIS A 35 -15.36 -10.12 7.07
N ASN A 36 -14.99 -11.26 7.68
CA ASN A 36 -15.02 -12.60 7.05
C ASN A 36 -14.30 -12.68 5.70
N GLY A 37 -13.32 -11.79 5.48
CA GLY A 37 -12.64 -11.61 4.22
C GLY A 37 -12.05 -10.20 4.12
N TRP A 38 -11.04 -10.05 3.26
CA TRP A 38 -10.43 -8.75 2.99
C TRP A 38 -11.31 -7.88 2.10
N ALA A 39 -11.41 -6.62 2.46
CA ALA A 39 -12.15 -5.62 1.71
C ALA A 39 -11.59 -5.42 0.29
N MET A 40 -12.44 -5.53 -0.73
CA MET A 40 -12.11 -5.24 -2.13
C MET A 40 -13.15 -4.29 -2.71
N THR A 41 -12.72 -3.26 -3.44
CA THR A 41 -13.64 -2.30 -4.06
C THR A 41 -13.31 -2.11 -5.53
N LYS A 42 -14.27 -1.60 -6.30
CA LYS A 42 -14.05 -1.21 -7.70
C LYS A 42 -13.55 0.25 -7.75
N ASP A 43 -12.55 0.51 -8.57
CA ASP A 43 -12.02 1.84 -8.89
C ASP A 43 -12.10 2.03 -10.39
N SER A 44 -13.23 2.58 -10.85
CA SER A 44 -13.61 2.61 -12.26
C SER A 44 -13.73 1.20 -12.86
N GLU A 45 -12.79 0.77 -13.69
CA GLU A 45 -12.75 -0.58 -14.28
C GLU A 45 -11.84 -1.57 -13.56
N ASP A 46 -11.01 -1.09 -12.61
CA ASP A 46 -10.09 -1.96 -11.88
C ASP A 46 -10.68 -2.41 -10.55
N PHE A 47 -10.45 -3.67 -10.17
CA PHE A 47 -10.61 -4.09 -8.79
C PHE A 47 -9.40 -3.61 -7.98
N ILE A 48 -9.64 -3.07 -6.80
CA ILE A 48 -8.58 -2.61 -5.91
C ILE A 48 -8.74 -3.16 -4.50
N PHE A 49 -7.58 -3.36 -3.87
CA PHE A 49 -7.48 -3.64 -2.44
C PHE A 49 -7.06 -2.36 -1.71
N PRO A 50 -7.98 -1.66 -1.02
CA PRO A 50 -7.63 -0.47 -0.28
C PRO A 50 -6.87 -0.82 1.00
N PHE A 51 -5.73 -0.17 1.21
CA PHE A 51 -4.95 -0.30 2.44
C PHE A 51 -4.45 1.07 2.95
N TRP A 52 -4.01 1.10 4.21
CA TRP A 52 -3.60 2.31 4.93
C TRP A 52 -2.30 2.11 5.70
N LEU A 53 -1.58 3.20 5.97
CA LEU A 53 -0.36 3.20 6.78
C LEU A 53 -0.64 3.18 8.30
N ASN A 54 -1.88 3.48 8.71
CA ASN A 54 -2.29 3.45 10.10
C ASN A 54 -3.74 2.99 10.26
N GLY A 55 -4.04 2.37 11.41
CA GLY A 55 -5.36 1.84 11.71
C GLY A 55 -6.43 2.92 11.90
N LEU A 56 -6.05 4.13 12.31
CA LEU A 56 -7.00 5.24 12.50
C LEU A 56 -7.62 5.70 11.18
N GLN A 57 -6.82 5.80 10.11
CA GLN A 57 -7.30 6.13 8.78
C GLN A 57 -8.21 5.02 8.24
N ALA A 58 -7.80 3.76 8.40
CA ALA A 58 -8.64 2.61 8.03
C ALA A 58 -9.98 2.65 8.79
N HIS A 59 -9.96 2.95 10.09
CA HIS A 59 -11.17 3.06 10.93
C HIS A 59 -12.10 4.17 10.47
N LYS A 60 -11.54 5.36 10.24
CA LYS A 60 -12.30 6.53 9.77
C LYS A 60 -12.95 6.23 8.41
N TYR A 61 -12.24 5.54 7.53
CA TYR A 61 -12.77 5.11 6.24
C TYR A 61 -13.90 4.08 6.41
N ALA A 62 -13.69 3.06 7.25
CA ALA A 62 -14.70 2.02 7.53
C ALA A 62 -15.99 2.61 8.06
N LYS A 63 -15.93 3.50 9.05
CA LYS A 63 -17.13 4.16 9.59
C LYS A 63 -17.98 4.86 8.54
N LYS A 64 -17.35 5.44 7.52
CA LYS A 64 -18.06 6.20 6.48
C LYS A 64 -18.57 5.31 5.34
N HIS A 65 -17.81 4.30 4.95
CA HIS A 65 -18.06 3.57 3.71
C HIS A 65 -18.35 2.07 3.93
N TRP A 66 -17.81 1.46 4.99
CA TRP A 66 -17.77 0.01 5.23
C TRP A 66 -18.04 -0.29 6.72
N PRO A 67 -19.23 0.03 7.27
CA PRO A 67 -19.47 0.06 8.72
C PRO A 67 -19.33 -1.31 9.41
N ASN A 68 -19.50 -2.41 8.67
CA ASN A 68 -19.35 -3.77 9.19
C ASN A 68 -17.90 -4.25 9.21
N TYR A 69 -16.98 -3.52 8.58
CA TYR A 69 -15.58 -3.91 8.50
C TYR A 69 -14.74 -3.25 9.58
N SER A 70 -13.82 -4.03 10.14
CA SER A 70 -12.89 -3.54 11.15
C SER A 70 -11.47 -3.41 10.59
N PRO A 71 -10.71 -2.39 11.02
CA PRO A 71 -9.29 -2.29 10.73
C PRO A 71 -8.52 -3.51 11.25
N LYS A 72 -7.75 -4.15 10.37
CA LYS A 72 -6.87 -5.27 10.72
C LYS A 72 -5.47 -5.00 10.19
N LYS A 73 -4.46 -5.20 11.04
CA LYS A 73 -3.05 -5.20 10.62
C LYS A 73 -2.83 -6.35 9.64
N ILE A 74 -2.15 -6.05 8.54
CA ILE A 74 -1.75 -7.05 7.55
C ILE A 74 -0.39 -7.57 7.99
N THR A 75 -0.30 -8.85 8.34
CA THR A 75 0.98 -9.51 8.60
C THR A 75 1.57 -10.06 7.30
N SER A 76 2.87 -10.37 7.27
CA SER A 76 3.49 -11.04 6.11
C SER A 76 2.80 -12.39 5.80
N LYS A 77 2.36 -13.11 6.85
CA LYS A 77 1.58 -14.35 6.71
C LYS A 77 0.20 -14.10 6.09
N ASP A 78 -0.54 -13.11 6.57
CA ASP A 78 -1.82 -12.72 5.96
C ASP A 78 -1.64 -12.34 4.49
N PHE A 79 -0.54 -11.64 4.18
CA PHE A 79 -0.24 -11.23 2.82
C PHE A 79 0.00 -12.42 1.91
N GLU A 80 0.84 -13.36 2.31
CA GLU A 80 1.20 -14.53 1.48
C GLU A 80 0.06 -15.54 1.33
N THR A 81 -0.65 -15.83 2.42
CA THR A 81 -1.62 -16.93 2.45
C THR A 81 -3.01 -16.52 2.00
N ALA A 82 -3.40 -15.25 2.21
CA ALA A 82 -4.75 -14.79 1.90
C ALA A 82 -4.77 -13.69 0.83
N LEU A 83 -4.03 -12.60 1.02
CA LEU A 83 -4.12 -11.45 0.11
C LEU A 83 -3.52 -11.74 -1.26
N LEU A 84 -2.29 -12.23 -1.35
CA LEU A 84 -1.60 -12.44 -2.62
C LEU A 84 -2.36 -13.38 -3.56
N PRO A 85 -2.87 -14.55 -3.12
CA PRO A 85 -3.72 -15.40 -3.95
C PRO A 85 -5.01 -14.70 -4.40
N THR A 86 -5.63 -13.94 -3.49
CA THR A 86 -6.87 -13.21 -3.79
C THR A 86 -6.66 -12.09 -4.81
N LEU A 87 -5.60 -11.30 -4.64
CA LEU A 87 -5.21 -10.22 -5.56
C LEU A 87 -4.93 -10.77 -6.95
N THR A 88 -4.18 -11.87 -7.04
CA THR A 88 -3.89 -12.54 -8.32
C THR A 88 -5.17 -13.08 -8.98
N ARG A 89 -6.02 -13.78 -8.22
CA ARG A 89 -7.27 -14.36 -8.74
C ARG A 89 -8.24 -13.30 -9.26
N LEU A 90 -8.39 -12.20 -8.52
CA LEU A 90 -9.32 -11.12 -8.86
C LEU A 90 -8.70 -10.07 -9.80
N LYS A 91 -7.44 -10.23 -10.20
CA LYS A 91 -6.65 -9.20 -10.90
C LYS A 91 -6.74 -7.84 -10.20
N ALA A 92 -6.79 -7.87 -8.86
CA ALA A 92 -7.00 -6.68 -8.05
C ALA A 92 -5.67 -5.99 -7.75
N THR A 93 -5.66 -4.67 -7.86
CA THR A 93 -4.48 -3.84 -7.63
C THR A 93 -4.51 -3.25 -6.22
N PRO A 94 -3.48 -3.46 -5.38
CA PRO A 94 -3.44 -2.83 -4.08
C PRO A 94 -3.27 -1.31 -4.20
N ALA A 95 -4.04 -0.57 -3.40
CA ALA A 95 -4.08 0.88 -3.45
C ALA A 95 -3.97 1.50 -2.06
N LEU A 96 -2.90 2.29 -1.85
CA LEU A 96 -2.75 3.09 -0.64
C LEU A 96 -3.80 4.21 -0.66
N CYS A 97 -4.72 4.18 0.29
CA CYS A 97 -5.76 5.19 0.43
C CYS A 97 -5.33 6.24 1.46
N SER A 98 -5.31 7.51 1.05
CA SER A 98 -5.03 8.64 1.94
C SER A 98 -5.99 9.78 1.62
N SER A 99 -6.83 10.15 2.59
CA SER A 99 -7.87 11.21 2.50
C SER A 99 -8.63 11.28 1.16
N ASN A 100 -8.04 11.88 0.12
CA ASN A 100 -8.65 12.10 -1.20
C ASN A 100 -7.87 11.48 -2.37
N LYS A 101 -6.79 10.73 -2.11
CA LYS A 101 -5.93 10.13 -3.13
C LYS A 101 -5.79 8.64 -2.90
N LYS A 102 -5.76 7.90 -4.01
CA LYS A 102 -5.44 6.47 -4.04
C LYS A 102 -4.18 6.29 -4.86
N ILE A 103 -3.24 5.52 -4.34
CA ILE A 103 -1.95 5.28 -4.99
C ILE A 103 -1.82 3.79 -5.22
N LYS A 104 -1.99 3.40 -6.49
CA LYS A 104 -1.90 2.01 -6.92
C LYS A 104 -0.44 1.53 -6.84
N LEU A 105 -0.23 0.40 -6.19
CA LEU A 105 1.04 -0.32 -6.13
C LEU A 105 0.90 -1.65 -6.87
N THR A 106 2.00 -2.19 -7.35
CA THR A 106 2.02 -3.57 -7.87
C THR A 106 2.07 -4.57 -6.71
N THR A 107 1.60 -5.79 -6.95
CA THR A 107 1.75 -6.90 -5.99
C THR A 107 3.22 -7.17 -5.65
N LEU A 108 4.13 -6.97 -6.61
CA LEU A 108 5.58 -7.07 -6.38
C LEU A 108 6.09 -6.00 -5.40
N GLN A 109 5.63 -4.75 -5.52
CA GLN A 109 5.98 -3.68 -4.58
C GLN A 109 5.47 -3.99 -3.16
N MET A 110 4.25 -4.50 -3.02
CA MET A 110 3.76 -4.97 -1.71
C MET A 110 4.56 -6.16 -1.18
N ARG A 111 4.93 -7.11 -2.04
CA ARG A 111 5.76 -8.26 -1.63
C ARG A 111 7.11 -7.77 -1.11
N HIS A 112 7.77 -6.86 -1.81
CA HIS A 112 9.00 -6.24 -1.30
C HIS A 112 8.78 -5.58 0.06
N PHE A 113 7.67 -4.89 0.28
CA PHE A 113 7.38 -4.31 1.58
C PHE A 113 7.32 -5.34 2.72
N PHE A 114 6.70 -6.51 2.51
CA PHE A 114 6.53 -7.52 3.57
C PHE A 114 7.75 -8.43 3.80
N PHE A 115 8.61 -8.58 2.80
CA PHE A 115 9.67 -9.59 2.79
C PHE A 115 11.07 -9.05 2.59
N THR A 116 11.25 -7.77 2.26
CA THR A 116 12.58 -7.16 2.29
C THR A 116 13.02 -7.02 3.74
N PRO A 117 14.20 -7.54 4.13
CA PRO A 117 14.75 -7.35 5.45
C PRO A 117 14.82 -5.84 5.75
N ARG A 118 14.26 -5.43 6.89
CA ARG A 118 14.50 -4.09 7.40
C ARG A 118 15.94 -4.08 7.90
N GLU A 119 16.90 -3.77 7.03
CA GLU A 119 18.19 -3.30 7.51
C GLU A 119 17.89 -2.10 8.40
N LEU A 120 18.09 -2.28 9.70
CA LEU A 120 18.04 -1.22 10.67
C LEU A 120 19.09 -0.20 10.22
N VAL A 121 18.65 0.87 9.56
CA VAL A 121 19.47 2.07 9.43
C VAL A 121 19.60 2.59 10.85
N VAL A 122 20.66 2.14 11.53
CA VAL A 122 21.12 2.74 12.77
C VAL A 122 21.55 4.15 12.37
N VAL A 123 20.73 5.13 12.76
CA VAL A 123 21.06 6.56 12.67
C VAL A 123 22.10 6.88 13.74
#